data_AF-E4V068-F1
#
_entry.id   AF-E4V068-F1
#
_cell.length_a   1.000
_cell.length_b   1.000
_cell.length_c   1.000
_cell.angle_alpha   90.00
_cell.angle_beta   90.00
_cell.angle_gamma   90.00
#
_symmetry.space_group_name_H-M   'P 1'
#
loop_
_entity.id
_entity.type
_entity.pdbx_description
1 polymer ?
#
loop_
_entity_poly.entity_id
_entity_poly.type
_entity_poly.pdbx_seq_one_letter_code
_entity_poly.pdbx_strand_id
1 'polypeptide(L)'
;MDTLNLHSASEYLNNLLLARGLLRNGKRIDFADPGKAADGAEDTMAQIINLVHDLVTRRDREAEQRENLATTVKSLRKTEAKQALQVEQLESKTKELSRSIALAEGQETAFKSTIRNADITIRGLKDQMQRMKSSIQQIRTQCATDIRKRDIELQKLKTHLTERQRGKRDGYGVMTITIQPPPKTNISSRKGPEGGNPVETPGYSLKQETTEYLTQLCQGLSDENDALIQLSRDTIQTLRELQGLTDGDIEGFAEGASGESVDAALSRHELLSREMDATLEQLRALLTNPSFVPLEEVELRDSEIARLRDGWEKMEQRWQEAVSMMDGWHKRVSHGSASISLDELKLGMSFATDSSMQKDAGSTTNLSMDQSESGHSAVSSRRVSNDSSTRERPKRLFDIEPSAKDHAPGPVGKAAAPRSDANDIRQKRRRLQRNRPA
;
A
#
# COMPACT_ATOMS: atom_id res chain seq x y z
N MET A 1 88.88 -19.06 25.35
CA MET A 1 88.28 -18.40 24.19
C MET A 1 89.39 -18.09 23.23
N ASP A 2 89.37 -18.67 22.03
CA ASP A 2 90.52 -18.58 21.13
C ASP A 2 90.44 -17.29 20.32
N THR A 3 91.47 -16.45 20.43
CA THR A 3 91.52 -15.11 19.81
C THR A 3 91.35 -15.14 18.29
N LEU A 4 91.82 -16.21 17.64
CA LEU A 4 91.61 -16.51 16.21
C LEU A 4 90.13 -16.63 15.84
N ASN A 5 89.32 -17.26 16.69
CA ASN A 5 87.89 -17.42 16.47
C ASN A 5 87.15 -16.08 16.62
N LEU A 6 87.58 -15.22 17.54
CA LEU A 6 87.04 -13.86 17.67
C LEU A 6 87.42 -12.96 16.49
N HIS A 7 88.67 -13.01 16.00
CA HIS A 7 89.09 -12.26 14.82
C HIS A 7 88.30 -12.67 13.56
N SER A 8 88.12 -13.97 13.34
CA SER A 8 87.32 -14.49 12.22
C SER A 8 85.85 -14.07 12.30
N ALA A 9 85.26 -14.11 13.50
CA ALA A 9 83.90 -13.60 13.73
C ALA A 9 83.78 -12.06 13.54
N SER A 10 84.81 -11.31 13.94
CA SER A 10 84.90 -9.85 13.73
C SER A 10 84.93 -9.51 12.24
N GLU A 11 85.73 -10.21 11.42
CA GLU A 11 85.74 -9.99 9.97
C GLU A 11 84.41 -10.41 9.30
N TYR A 12 83.81 -11.52 9.72
CA TYR A 12 82.48 -11.94 9.24
C TYR A 12 81.39 -10.88 9.56
N LEU A 13 81.37 -10.35 10.78
CA LEU A 13 80.46 -9.27 11.17
C LEU A 13 80.69 -8.02 10.33
N ASN A 14 81.93 -7.58 10.15
CA ASN A 14 82.25 -6.41 9.32
C ASN A 14 81.79 -6.58 7.87
N ASN A 15 82.00 -7.76 7.27
CA ASN A 15 81.53 -8.04 5.91
C ASN A 15 79.99 -8.03 5.82
N LEU A 16 79.29 -8.56 6.83
CA LEU A 16 77.83 -8.53 6.90
C LEU A 16 77.28 -7.10 7.08
N LEU A 17 77.92 -6.29 7.93
CA LEU A 17 77.55 -4.89 8.18
C LEU A 17 77.80 -4.00 6.95
N LEU A 18 78.91 -4.24 6.24
CA LEU A 18 79.22 -3.58 4.96
C LEU A 18 78.15 -3.92 3.89
N ALA A 19 77.84 -5.21 3.71
CA ALA A 19 76.82 -5.67 2.77
C ALA A 19 75.38 -5.19 3.10
N ARG A 20 75.15 -4.71 4.33
CA ARG A 20 73.88 -4.10 4.77
C ARG A 20 73.92 -2.57 4.83
N GLY A 21 75.04 -1.94 4.47
CA GLY A 21 75.20 -0.48 4.44
C GLY A 21 75.25 0.18 5.83
N LEU A 22 75.65 -0.54 6.87
CA LEU A 22 75.60 -0.08 8.27
C LEU A 22 76.92 0.52 8.77
N LEU A 23 78.04 0.29 8.08
CA LEU A 23 79.34 0.90 8.40
C LEU A 23 79.39 2.33 7.84
N ARG A 24 79.10 3.33 8.68
CA ARG A 24 78.93 4.76 8.29
C ARG A 24 80.03 5.34 7.40
N ASN A 25 81.28 4.84 7.49
CA ASN A 25 82.43 5.28 6.68
C ASN A 25 83.18 4.12 6.00
N GLY A 26 82.63 2.91 5.95
CA GLY A 26 83.35 1.70 5.49
C GLY A 26 84.53 1.24 6.38
N LYS A 27 84.95 2.05 7.37
CA LYS A 27 85.87 1.62 8.45
C LYS A 27 85.34 0.32 9.08
N ARG A 28 86.22 -0.68 9.22
CA ARG A 28 85.96 -1.89 10.00
C ARG A 28 86.03 -1.59 11.49
N ILE A 29 85.16 -2.20 12.28
CA ILE A 29 85.13 -2.12 13.75
C ILE A 29 85.83 -3.37 14.31
N ASP A 30 86.74 -3.22 15.28
CA ASP A 30 87.34 -4.38 15.95
C ASP A 30 86.43 -4.88 17.09
N PHE A 31 85.76 -6.01 16.83
CA PHE A 31 84.93 -6.72 17.81
C PHE A 31 85.72 -7.76 18.64
N ALA A 32 86.99 -8.01 18.34
CA ALA A 32 87.79 -9.08 18.92
C ALA A 32 88.73 -8.61 20.03
N ASP A 33 89.32 -7.42 19.88
CA ASP A 33 90.29 -6.86 20.83
C ASP A 33 90.13 -5.32 20.95
N PRO A 34 88.94 -4.80 21.34
CA PRO A 34 88.60 -3.37 21.23
C PRO A 34 89.56 -2.43 21.98
N GLY A 35 90.29 -2.92 22.98
CA GLY A 35 91.34 -2.17 23.67
C GLY A 35 92.62 -1.89 22.85
N LYS A 36 92.77 -2.47 21.65
CA LYS A 36 93.89 -2.22 20.72
C LYS A 36 93.54 -1.33 19.53
N ALA A 37 92.27 -0.96 19.36
CA ALA A 37 91.85 -0.12 18.25
C ALA A 37 92.56 1.26 18.28
N ALA A 38 92.95 1.77 17.11
CA ALA A 38 93.75 2.98 16.99
C ALA A 38 93.06 4.25 17.53
N ASP A 39 91.72 4.28 17.50
CA ASP A 39 90.90 5.36 18.03
C ASP A 39 90.60 5.17 19.55
N GLY A 40 91.00 4.04 20.16
CA GLY A 40 90.85 3.75 21.60
C GLY A 40 89.68 2.83 21.97
N ALA A 41 89.71 2.34 23.22
CA ALA A 41 88.74 1.38 23.75
C ALA A 41 87.32 1.97 23.88
N GLU A 42 87.21 3.13 24.50
CA GLU A 42 85.94 3.86 24.71
C GLU A 42 85.26 4.18 23.37
N ASP A 43 85.98 4.78 22.42
CA ASP A 43 85.47 5.15 21.10
C ASP A 43 85.02 3.94 20.27
N THR A 44 85.74 2.81 20.36
CA THR A 44 85.36 1.58 19.67
C THR A 44 84.13 0.94 20.33
N MET A 45 84.05 0.93 21.65
CA MET A 45 82.87 0.50 22.41
C MET A 45 81.65 1.38 22.07
N ALA A 46 81.83 2.71 21.97
CA ALA A 46 80.79 3.66 21.60
C ALA A 46 80.33 3.45 20.14
N GLN A 47 81.22 3.14 19.21
CA GLN A 47 80.82 2.77 17.83
C GLN A 47 79.98 1.49 17.81
N ILE A 48 80.32 0.47 18.60
CA ILE A 48 79.54 -0.76 18.74
C ILE A 48 78.16 -0.47 19.35
N ILE A 49 78.09 0.31 20.43
CA ILE A 49 76.84 0.67 21.10
C ILE A 49 75.92 1.47 20.16
N ASN A 50 76.44 2.46 19.44
CA ASN A 50 75.68 3.25 18.47
C ASN A 50 75.18 2.38 17.30
N LEU A 51 75.99 1.44 16.81
CA LEU A 51 75.58 0.50 15.77
C LEU A 51 74.45 -0.42 16.24
N VAL A 52 74.53 -0.96 17.47
CA VAL A 52 73.48 -1.79 18.06
C VAL A 52 72.20 -0.97 18.27
N HIS A 53 72.31 0.28 18.71
CA HIS A 53 71.17 1.19 18.84
C HIS A 53 70.51 1.47 17.48
N ASP A 54 71.28 1.90 16.47
CA ASP A 54 70.78 2.11 15.09
C ASP A 54 70.09 0.85 14.54
N LEU A 55 70.65 -0.34 14.79
CA LEU A 55 70.07 -1.63 14.39
C LEU A 55 68.74 -1.94 15.09
N VAL A 56 68.66 -1.75 16.42
CA VAL A 56 67.44 -1.97 17.20
C VAL A 56 66.37 -0.97 16.78
N THR A 57 66.65 0.34 16.79
CA THR A 57 65.64 1.34 16.43
C THR A 57 65.23 1.25 14.95
N ARG A 58 66.10 0.77 14.06
CA ARG A 58 65.69 0.42 12.69
C ARG A 58 64.78 -0.80 12.65
N ARG A 59 65.13 -1.89 13.35
CA ARG A 59 64.31 -3.11 13.44
C ARG A 59 62.91 -2.78 13.97
N ASP A 60 62.82 -1.94 15.00
CA ASP A 60 61.55 -1.60 15.65
C ASP A 60 60.67 -0.75 14.72
N ARG A 61 61.24 0.25 14.05
CA ARG A 61 60.52 1.01 12.98
C ARG A 61 60.07 0.11 11.83
N GLU A 62 60.91 -0.82 11.36
CA GLU A 62 60.51 -1.76 10.32
C GLU A 62 59.49 -2.82 10.83
N ALA A 63 59.38 -3.04 12.14
CA ALA A 63 58.34 -3.90 12.72
C ALA A 63 57.00 -3.15 12.79
N GLU A 64 57.00 -1.92 13.32
CA GLU A 64 55.85 -1.00 13.35
C GLU A 64 55.28 -0.75 11.95
N GLN A 65 56.14 -0.51 10.95
CA GLN A 65 55.72 -0.39 9.55
C GLN A 65 55.05 -1.65 9.01
N ARG A 66 55.56 -2.85 9.34
CA ARG A 66 54.94 -4.12 8.93
C ARG A 66 53.61 -4.36 9.64
N GLU A 67 53.47 -3.95 10.90
CA GLU A 67 52.19 -4.00 11.61
C GLU A 67 51.17 -3.03 11.01
N ASN A 68 51.57 -1.78 10.73
CA ASN A 68 50.71 -0.78 10.09
C ASN A 68 50.27 -1.20 8.67
N LEU A 69 51.13 -1.88 7.91
CA LEU A 69 50.75 -2.50 6.64
C LEU A 69 49.81 -3.71 6.84
N ALA A 70 50.00 -4.51 7.89
CA ALA A 70 49.10 -5.62 8.20
C ALA A 70 47.71 -5.17 8.70
N THR A 71 47.61 -4.08 9.47
CA THR A 71 46.33 -3.52 9.94
C THR A 71 45.56 -2.86 8.81
N THR A 72 46.24 -2.08 7.95
CA THR A 72 45.63 -1.49 6.74
C THR A 72 45.14 -2.55 5.76
N VAL A 73 45.92 -3.61 5.46
CA VAL A 73 45.46 -4.72 4.61
C VAL A 73 44.27 -5.47 5.22
N LYS A 74 44.24 -5.68 6.55
CA LYS A 74 43.07 -6.25 7.24
C LYS A 74 41.83 -5.34 7.12
N SER A 75 42.01 -4.03 7.21
CA SER A 75 40.93 -3.04 7.06
C SER A 75 40.38 -3.00 5.63
N LEU A 76 41.28 -2.99 4.63
CA LEU A 76 40.92 -3.03 3.20
C LEU A 76 40.11 -4.29 2.86
N ARG A 77 40.56 -5.48 3.29
CA ARG A 77 39.78 -6.73 3.09
C ARG A 77 38.41 -6.72 3.78
N LYS A 78 38.30 -6.06 4.95
CA LYS A 78 37.01 -5.91 5.66
C LYS A 78 36.06 -4.95 4.92
N THR A 79 36.59 -3.88 4.31
CA THR A 79 35.79 -2.93 3.52
C THR A 79 35.40 -3.51 2.16
N GLU A 80 36.32 -4.20 1.48
CA GLU A 80 36.09 -4.98 0.26
C GLU A 80 34.97 -6.02 0.45
N ALA A 81 35.04 -6.85 1.50
CA ALA A 81 33.99 -7.82 1.81
C ALA A 81 32.63 -7.16 2.12
N LYS A 82 32.62 -5.99 2.77
CA LYS A 82 31.38 -5.22 2.98
C LYS A 82 30.83 -4.68 1.67
N GLN A 83 31.68 -4.14 0.79
CA GLN A 83 31.29 -3.61 -0.51
C GLN A 83 30.72 -4.71 -1.42
N ALA A 84 31.34 -5.90 -1.45
CA ALA A 84 30.83 -7.04 -2.21
C ALA A 84 29.39 -7.42 -1.81
N LEU A 85 29.11 -7.50 -0.49
CA LEU A 85 27.75 -7.75 0.02
C LEU A 85 26.76 -6.63 -0.34
N GLN A 86 27.21 -5.37 -0.35
CA GLN A 86 26.36 -4.24 -0.77
C GLN A 86 26.07 -4.29 -2.29
N VAL A 87 27.02 -4.71 -3.12
CA VAL A 87 26.80 -4.93 -4.56
C VAL A 87 25.81 -6.06 -4.78
N GLU A 88 25.94 -7.19 -4.08
CA GLU A 88 24.99 -8.31 -4.18
C GLU A 88 23.55 -7.93 -3.77
N GLN A 89 23.41 -7.10 -2.71
CA GLN A 89 22.12 -6.54 -2.28
C GLN A 89 21.52 -5.56 -3.31
N LEU A 90 22.35 -4.73 -3.95
CA LEU A 90 21.89 -3.82 -5.00
C LEU A 90 21.54 -4.58 -6.30
N GLU A 91 22.31 -5.60 -6.68
CA GLU A 91 22.01 -6.46 -7.83
C GLU A 91 20.71 -7.23 -7.64
N SER A 92 20.49 -7.86 -6.48
CA SER A 92 19.27 -8.60 -6.18
C SER A 92 18.04 -7.70 -6.20
N LYS A 93 18.11 -6.52 -5.56
CA LYS A 93 17.06 -5.50 -5.62
C LYS A 93 16.83 -4.97 -7.05
N THR A 94 17.87 -4.83 -7.87
CA THR A 94 17.74 -4.43 -9.28
C THR A 94 17.03 -5.50 -10.12
N LYS A 95 17.35 -6.78 -9.91
CA LYS A 95 16.68 -7.93 -10.54
C LYS A 95 15.23 -8.10 -10.07
N GLU A 96 14.92 -7.67 -8.86
CA GLU A 96 13.54 -7.60 -8.33
C GLU A 96 12.73 -6.46 -8.95
N LEU A 97 13.26 -5.23 -8.92
CA LEU A 97 12.61 -4.06 -9.54
C LEU A 97 12.40 -4.26 -11.05
N SER A 98 13.37 -4.86 -11.75
CA SER A 98 13.24 -5.20 -13.17
C SER A 98 12.07 -6.16 -13.45
N ARG A 99 11.84 -7.16 -12.58
CA ARG A 99 10.67 -8.06 -12.68
C ARG A 99 9.36 -7.34 -12.33
N SER A 100 9.38 -6.45 -11.34
CA SER A 100 8.22 -5.63 -10.97
C SER A 100 7.77 -4.71 -12.11
N ILE A 101 8.73 -4.06 -12.79
CA ILE A 101 8.46 -3.23 -13.97
C ILE A 101 7.84 -4.07 -15.10
N ALA A 102 8.43 -5.22 -15.43
CA ALA A 102 7.90 -6.08 -16.50
C ALA A 102 6.46 -6.59 -16.22
N LEU A 103 6.10 -6.82 -14.96
CA LEU A 103 4.73 -7.15 -14.55
C LEU A 103 3.78 -5.95 -14.70
N ALA A 104 4.22 -4.75 -14.30
CA ALA A 104 3.44 -3.52 -14.43
C ALA A 104 3.22 -3.13 -15.92
N GLU A 105 4.24 -3.27 -16.76
CA GLU A 105 4.12 -3.10 -18.22
C GLU A 105 3.14 -4.13 -18.82
N GLY A 106 3.20 -5.39 -18.37
CA GLY A 106 2.23 -6.42 -18.74
C GLY A 106 0.78 -6.01 -18.42
N GLN A 107 0.53 -5.56 -17.18
CA GLN A 107 -0.78 -5.04 -16.76
C GLN A 107 -1.20 -3.80 -17.58
N GLU A 108 -0.29 -2.87 -17.84
CA GLU A 108 -0.57 -1.67 -18.63
C GLU A 108 -0.99 -2.02 -20.07
N THR A 109 -0.36 -3.00 -20.72
CA THR A 109 -0.79 -3.48 -22.05
C THR A 109 -2.14 -4.17 -22.02
N ALA A 110 -2.47 -4.92 -20.95
CA ALA A 110 -3.77 -5.53 -20.76
C ALA A 110 -4.87 -4.46 -20.58
N PHE A 111 -4.67 -3.46 -19.72
CA PHE A 111 -5.62 -2.36 -19.54
C PHE A 111 -5.78 -1.50 -20.80
N LYS A 112 -4.70 -1.24 -21.55
CA LYS A 112 -4.78 -0.60 -22.88
C LYS A 112 -5.61 -1.41 -23.88
N SER A 113 -5.67 -2.74 -23.74
CA SER A 113 -6.52 -3.61 -24.55
C SER A 113 -8.00 -3.53 -24.13
N THR A 114 -8.29 -3.63 -22.83
CA THR A 114 -9.68 -3.55 -22.32
C THR A 114 -10.32 -2.20 -22.59
N ILE A 115 -9.56 -1.09 -22.43
CA ILE A 115 -10.02 0.27 -22.77
C ILE A 115 -10.39 0.38 -24.25
N ARG A 116 -9.55 -0.14 -25.18
CA ARG A 116 -9.86 -0.14 -26.62
C ARG A 116 -11.12 -0.95 -26.94
N ASN A 117 -11.32 -2.09 -26.29
CA ASN A 117 -12.52 -2.91 -26.47
C ASN A 117 -13.77 -2.19 -25.96
N ALA A 118 -13.69 -1.51 -24.81
CA ALA A 118 -14.76 -0.66 -24.29
C ALA A 118 -15.07 0.54 -25.21
N ASP A 119 -14.05 1.17 -25.80
CA ASP A 119 -14.21 2.22 -26.80
C ASP A 119 -15.00 1.73 -28.04
N ILE A 120 -14.75 0.50 -28.48
CA ILE A 120 -15.44 -0.14 -29.60
C ILE A 120 -16.91 -0.44 -29.24
N THR A 121 -17.20 -0.98 -28.04
CA THR A 121 -18.58 -1.24 -27.62
C THR A 121 -19.37 0.06 -27.42
N ILE A 122 -18.76 1.09 -26.81
CA ILE A 122 -19.35 2.43 -26.66
C ILE A 122 -19.70 3.05 -28.03
N ARG A 123 -18.85 2.88 -29.05
CA ARG A 123 -19.15 3.32 -30.43
C ARG A 123 -20.33 2.54 -31.02
N GLY A 124 -20.33 1.21 -30.90
CA GLY A 124 -21.43 0.36 -31.37
C GLY A 124 -22.78 0.70 -30.72
N LEU A 125 -22.80 0.97 -29.41
CA LEU A 125 -23.98 1.39 -28.66
C LEU A 125 -24.47 2.79 -29.10
N LYS A 126 -23.56 3.74 -29.33
CA LYS A 126 -23.92 5.08 -29.86
C LYS A 126 -24.57 4.99 -31.25
N ASP A 127 -24.07 4.11 -32.12
CA ASP A 127 -24.67 3.87 -33.44
C ASP A 127 -26.04 3.19 -33.34
N GLN A 128 -26.23 2.21 -32.43
CA GLN A 128 -27.52 1.60 -32.17
C GLN A 128 -28.54 2.63 -31.63
N MET A 129 -28.13 3.45 -30.65
CA MET A 129 -28.95 4.55 -30.12
C MET A 129 -29.37 5.53 -31.22
N GLN A 130 -28.46 5.91 -32.11
CA GLN A 130 -28.78 6.83 -33.22
C GLN A 130 -29.75 6.20 -34.23
N ARG A 131 -29.59 4.91 -34.58
CA ARG A 131 -30.55 4.16 -35.41
C ARG A 131 -31.94 4.07 -34.77
N MET A 132 -31.99 3.78 -33.46
CA MET A 132 -33.25 3.75 -32.70
C MET A 132 -33.91 5.14 -32.66
N LYS A 133 -33.13 6.22 -32.45
CA LYS A 133 -33.61 7.60 -32.50
C LYS A 133 -34.20 7.97 -33.86
N SER A 134 -33.59 7.56 -34.98
CA SER A 134 -34.16 7.78 -36.31
C SER A 134 -35.45 6.98 -36.53
N SER A 135 -35.52 5.73 -36.06
CA SER A 135 -36.73 4.89 -36.15
C SER A 135 -37.89 5.51 -35.36
N ILE A 136 -37.66 5.98 -34.13
CA ILE A 136 -38.68 6.66 -33.31
C ILE A 136 -39.20 7.93 -34.01
N GLN A 137 -38.34 8.69 -34.69
CA GLN A 137 -38.78 9.86 -35.46
C GLN A 137 -39.60 9.46 -36.70
N GLN A 138 -39.18 8.42 -37.44
CA GLN A 138 -39.97 7.87 -38.55
C GLN A 138 -41.36 7.43 -38.08
N ILE A 139 -41.45 6.64 -37.01
CA ILE A 139 -42.72 6.21 -36.40
C ILE A 139 -43.59 7.41 -36.01
N ARG A 140 -43.02 8.44 -35.35
CA ARG A 140 -43.74 9.67 -34.99
C ARG A 140 -44.28 10.40 -36.22
N THR A 141 -43.49 10.52 -37.29
CA THR A 141 -43.97 11.14 -38.54
C THR A 141 -45.07 10.30 -39.20
N GLN A 142 -44.93 8.98 -39.24
CA GLN A 142 -45.92 8.06 -39.80
C GLN A 142 -47.26 8.18 -39.06
N CYS A 143 -47.27 8.03 -37.73
CA CYS A 143 -48.45 8.22 -36.88
C CYS A 143 -49.10 9.60 -37.10
N ALA A 144 -48.31 10.66 -37.23
CA ALA A 144 -48.82 12.00 -37.52
C ALA A 144 -49.42 12.13 -38.94
N THR A 145 -49.00 11.32 -39.92
CA THR A 145 -49.70 11.26 -41.23
C THR A 145 -50.98 10.43 -41.16
N ASP A 146 -50.99 9.32 -40.42
CA ASP A 146 -52.15 8.43 -40.35
C ASP A 146 -53.29 9.00 -39.49
N ILE A 147 -52.96 9.81 -38.48
CA ILE A 147 -53.94 10.67 -37.79
C ILE A 147 -54.60 11.62 -38.81
N ARG A 148 -53.82 12.38 -39.58
CA ARG A 148 -54.36 13.32 -40.58
C ARG A 148 -55.21 12.63 -41.66
N LYS A 149 -54.84 11.42 -42.11
CA LYS A 149 -55.67 10.61 -43.03
C LYS A 149 -57.02 10.28 -42.41
N ARG A 150 -57.01 9.73 -41.18
CA ARG A 150 -58.23 9.41 -40.44
C ARG A 150 -59.09 10.64 -40.16
N ASP A 151 -58.48 11.78 -39.85
CA ASP A 151 -59.21 13.04 -39.67
C ASP A 151 -59.92 13.47 -40.96
N ILE A 152 -59.25 13.40 -42.11
CA ILE A 152 -59.84 13.71 -43.43
C ILE A 152 -61.01 12.75 -43.75
N GLU A 153 -60.87 11.46 -43.44
CA GLU A 153 -61.93 10.46 -43.63
C GLU A 153 -63.12 10.70 -42.69
N LEU A 154 -62.86 11.02 -41.42
CA LEU A 154 -63.88 11.40 -40.44
C LEU A 154 -64.63 12.67 -40.87
N GLN A 155 -63.94 13.68 -41.43
CA GLN A 155 -64.61 14.86 -41.97
C GLN A 155 -65.48 14.52 -43.20
N LYS A 156 -65.01 13.68 -44.13
CA LYS A 156 -65.81 13.20 -45.27
C LYS A 156 -67.09 12.48 -44.80
N LEU A 157 -66.96 11.54 -43.87
CA LEU A 157 -68.09 10.80 -43.30
C LEU A 157 -69.06 11.75 -42.57
N LYS A 158 -68.55 12.72 -41.81
CA LYS A 158 -69.34 13.76 -41.15
C LYS A 158 -70.11 14.61 -42.17
N THR A 159 -69.48 15.08 -43.25
CA THR A 159 -70.17 15.85 -44.29
C THR A 159 -71.27 15.06 -44.99
N HIS A 160 -71.03 13.77 -45.28
CA HIS A 160 -72.03 12.89 -45.87
C HIS A 160 -73.22 12.66 -44.94
N LEU A 161 -72.97 12.48 -43.63
CA LEU A 161 -74.03 12.34 -42.63
C LEU A 161 -74.86 13.62 -42.49
N THR A 162 -74.22 14.79 -42.43
CA THR A 162 -74.92 16.08 -42.30
C THR A 162 -75.72 16.43 -43.56
N GLU A 163 -75.22 16.16 -44.76
CA GLU A 163 -75.95 16.45 -46.00
C GLU A 163 -77.16 15.50 -46.16
N ARG A 164 -77.01 14.23 -45.76
CA ARG A 164 -78.12 13.26 -45.65
C ARG A 164 -79.17 13.70 -44.62
N GLN A 165 -78.76 14.31 -43.51
CA GLN A 165 -79.66 14.85 -42.48
C GLN A 165 -80.34 16.16 -42.92
N ARG A 166 -79.69 16.94 -43.79
CA ARG A 166 -80.24 18.18 -44.39
C ARG A 166 -81.15 17.94 -45.61
N GLY A 167 -81.41 16.67 -45.95
CA GLY A 167 -82.43 16.27 -46.92
C GLY A 167 -82.00 16.30 -48.39
N LYS A 168 -80.75 16.63 -48.73
CA LYS A 168 -80.26 16.61 -50.11
C LYS A 168 -79.98 15.18 -50.56
N ARG A 169 -81.02 14.54 -51.09
CA ARG A 169 -81.05 13.12 -51.46
C ARG A 169 -80.45 12.88 -52.85
N ASP A 170 -79.18 13.25 -53.04
CA ASP A 170 -78.43 12.85 -54.24
C ASP A 170 -78.38 11.32 -54.31
N GLY A 171 -78.85 10.75 -55.41
CA GLY A 171 -79.43 9.42 -55.41
C GLY A 171 -78.44 8.26 -55.54
N TYR A 172 -78.12 7.60 -54.43
CA TYR A 172 -77.85 6.16 -54.41
C TYR A 172 -78.79 5.44 -53.43
N GLY A 173 -79.17 4.20 -53.78
CA GLY A 173 -80.28 3.50 -53.14
C GLY A 173 -80.08 3.22 -51.65
N VAL A 174 -81.09 3.54 -50.84
CA VAL A 174 -81.15 3.06 -49.45
C VAL A 174 -81.51 1.57 -49.49
N MET A 175 -80.50 0.71 -49.50
CA MET A 175 -80.69 -0.74 -49.46
C MET A 175 -81.04 -1.18 -48.03
N THR A 176 -82.31 -1.05 -47.68
CA THR A 176 -82.87 -1.53 -46.41
C THR A 176 -82.79 -3.06 -46.37
N ILE A 177 -81.83 -3.61 -45.63
CA ILE A 177 -81.72 -5.06 -45.40
C ILE A 177 -82.77 -5.47 -44.36
N THR A 178 -83.96 -5.83 -44.84
CA THR A 178 -85.02 -6.41 -44.01
C THR A 178 -84.68 -7.87 -43.69
N ILE A 179 -84.16 -8.12 -42.49
CA ILE A 179 -83.86 -9.49 -42.03
C ILE A 179 -85.18 -10.21 -41.72
N GLN A 180 -85.55 -11.18 -42.55
CA GLN A 180 -86.68 -12.08 -42.30
C GLN A 180 -86.21 -13.30 -41.48
N PRO A 181 -86.80 -13.60 -40.30
CA PRO A 181 -86.50 -14.83 -39.57
C PRO A 181 -87.13 -16.04 -40.29
N PRO A 182 -86.43 -17.18 -40.41
CA PRO A 182 -86.94 -18.36 -41.11
C PRO A 182 -88.10 -19.04 -40.35
N PRO A 183 -89.03 -19.72 -41.06
CA PRO A 183 -90.20 -20.35 -40.46
C PRO A 183 -89.84 -21.58 -39.59
N LYS A 184 -90.60 -21.78 -38.50
CA LYS A 184 -90.42 -22.90 -37.57
C LYS A 184 -90.93 -24.20 -38.19
N THR A 185 -90.02 -25.15 -38.43
CA THR A 185 -90.34 -26.55 -38.76
C THR A 185 -90.01 -27.43 -37.56
N ASN A 186 -91.04 -28.01 -36.92
CA ASN A 186 -90.88 -28.90 -35.79
C ASN A 186 -90.53 -30.32 -36.28
N ILE A 187 -89.29 -30.75 -36.08
CA ILE A 187 -88.88 -32.16 -36.14
C ILE A 187 -88.22 -32.50 -34.79
N SER A 188 -88.47 -33.72 -34.30
CA SER A 188 -88.30 -34.11 -32.91
C SER A 188 -86.88 -34.07 -32.34
N SER A 189 -86.83 -34.03 -31.01
CA SER A 189 -85.72 -34.49 -30.14
C SER A 189 -84.36 -33.78 -30.23
N ARG A 190 -84.28 -32.58 -29.61
CA ARG A 190 -83.22 -32.21 -28.66
C ARG A 190 -83.69 -31.12 -27.68
N LYS A 191 -82.89 -30.93 -26.61
CA LYS A 191 -83.20 -30.13 -25.40
C LYS A 191 -83.79 -28.73 -25.72
N GLY A 192 -84.74 -28.28 -24.91
CA GLY A 192 -85.24 -26.91 -24.95
C GLY A 192 -84.22 -25.89 -24.41
N PRO A 193 -84.27 -24.62 -24.85
CA PRO A 193 -83.40 -23.56 -24.37
C PRO A 193 -83.97 -22.93 -23.09
N GLU A 194 -83.48 -23.35 -21.93
CA GLU A 194 -83.51 -22.49 -20.74
C GLU A 194 -82.49 -21.34 -20.89
N GLY A 195 -82.71 -20.26 -20.15
CA GLY A 195 -81.96 -19.01 -20.33
C GLY A 195 -80.49 -19.12 -19.91
N GLY A 196 -79.59 -18.90 -20.86
CA GLY A 196 -78.15 -18.84 -20.63
C GLY A 196 -77.39 -19.28 -21.87
N ASN A 197 -76.76 -18.33 -22.59
CA ASN A 197 -75.80 -18.67 -23.62
C ASN A 197 -74.56 -19.29 -22.94
N PRO A 198 -74.20 -20.57 -23.21
CA PRO A 198 -72.86 -21.03 -22.87
C PRO A 198 -71.86 -20.25 -23.72
N VAL A 199 -70.92 -19.56 -23.09
CA VAL A 199 -69.77 -18.94 -23.77
C VAL A 199 -68.75 -20.05 -24.06
N GLU A 200 -69.13 -20.93 -24.99
CA GLU A 200 -68.29 -21.97 -25.56
C GLU A 200 -68.27 -21.80 -27.08
N THR A 201 -67.56 -20.77 -27.54
CA THR A 201 -67.08 -20.73 -28.92
C THR A 201 -66.10 -21.89 -29.11
N PRO A 202 -66.12 -22.64 -30.21
CA PRO A 202 -65.12 -23.70 -30.43
C PRO A 202 -63.72 -23.06 -30.61
N GLY A 203 -62.94 -23.04 -29.53
CA GLY A 203 -61.66 -22.31 -29.43
C GLY A 203 -61.66 -21.07 -28.53
N TYR A 204 -62.73 -20.82 -27.76
CA TYR A 204 -62.74 -19.87 -26.65
C TYR A 204 -63.60 -20.40 -25.50
N SER A 205 -62.97 -20.71 -24.37
CA SER A 205 -63.61 -21.21 -23.15
C SER A 205 -63.05 -20.47 -21.94
N LEU A 206 -63.89 -20.22 -20.93
CA LEU A 206 -63.45 -19.62 -19.66
C LEU A 206 -62.29 -20.41 -19.00
N LYS A 207 -62.20 -21.72 -19.25
CA LYS A 207 -61.06 -22.54 -18.81
C LYS A 207 -59.76 -22.16 -19.53
N GLN A 208 -59.82 -21.89 -20.82
CA GLN A 208 -58.68 -21.44 -21.61
C GLN A 208 -58.24 -20.04 -21.15
N GLU A 209 -59.17 -19.10 -20.97
CA GLU A 209 -58.87 -17.76 -20.43
C GLU A 209 -58.24 -17.86 -19.02
N THR A 210 -58.74 -18.77 -18.17
CA THR A 210 -58.15 -19.05 -16.85
C THR A 210 -56.75 -19.67 -16.95
N THR A 211 -56.50 -20.57 -17.91
CA THR A 211 -55.18 -21.16 -18.13
C THR A 211 -54.20 -20.14 -18.71
N GLU A 212 -54.62 -19.33 -19.68
CA GLU A 212 -53.82 -18.24 -20.26
C GLU A 212 -53.45 -17.20 -19.18
N TYR A 213 -54.41 -16.79 -18.35
CA TYR A 213 -54.17 -15.92 -17.20
C TYR A 213 -53.21 -16.54 -16.17
N LEU A 214 -53.39 -17.81 -15.80
CA LEU A 214 -52.48 -18.51 -14.88
C LEU A 214 -51.07 -18.67 -15.48
N THR A 215 -50.94 -18.97 -16.78
CA THR A 215 -49.64 -19.03 -17.45
C THR A 215 -48.97 -17.65 -17.49
N GLN A 216 -49.73 -16.58 -17.77
CA GLN A 216 -49.22 -15.22 -17.78
C GLN A 216 -48.82 -14.74 -16.38
N LEU A 217 -49.57 -15.12 -15.34
CA LEU A 217 -49.26 -14.83 -13.94
C LEU A 217 -48.03 -15.61 -13.46
N CYS A 218 -47.93 -16.90 -13.80
CA CYS A 218 -46.74 -17.70 -13.51
C CYS A 218 -45.49 -17.16 -14.23
N GLN A 219 -45.61 -16.76 -15.50
CA GLN A 219 -44.52 -16.12 -16.23
C GLN A 219 -44.12 -14.79 -15.58
N GLY A 220 -45.08 -13.91 -15.26
CA GLY A 220 -44.79 -12.63 -14.60
C GLY A 220 -44.12 -12.81 -13.24
N LEU A 221 -44.58 -13.78 -12.44
CA LEU A 221 -43.93 -14.13 -11.17
C LEU A 221 -42.53 -14.76 -11.38
N SER A 222 -42.30 -15.51 -12.46
CA SER A 222 -40.97 -16.02 -12.80
C SER A 222 -40.03 -14.89 -13.23
N ASP A 223 -40.48 -13.98 -14.11
CA ASP A 223 -39.72 -12.82 -14.58
C ASP A 223 -39.38 -11.87 -13.42
N GLU A 224 -40.32 -11.64 -12.50
CA GLU A 224 -40.12 -10.83 -11.28
C GLU A 224 -39.14 -11.51 -10.31
N ASN A 225 -39.25 -12.83 -10.09
CA ASN A 225 -38.28 -13.56 -9.27
C ASN A 225 -36.87 -13.56 -9.88
N ASP A 226 -36.73 -13.74 -11.19
CA ASP A 226 -35.41 -13.64 -11.85
C ASP A 226 -34.86 -12.20 -11.78
N ALA A 227 -35.70 -11.17 -11.93
CA ALA A 227 -35.29 -9.77 -11.73
C ALA A 227 -34.82 -9.50 -10.28
N LEU A 228 -35.52 -10.03 -9.27
CA LEU A 228 -35.10 -9.94 -7.87
C LEU A 228 -33.79 -10.70 -7.60
N ILE A 229 -33.59 -11.86 -8.22
CA ILE A 229 -32.34 -12.62 -8.11
C ILE A 229 -31.17 -11.85 -8.73
N GLN A 230 -31.36 -11.19 -9.88
CA GLN A 230 -30.31 -10.36 -10.48
C GLN A 230 -30.03 -9.12 -9.61
N LEU A 231 -31.05 -8.39 -9.14
CA LEU A 231 -30.86 -7.24 -8.24
C LEU A 231 -30.10 -7.61 -6.95
N SER A 232 -30.39 -8.79 -6.38
CA SER A 232 -29.66 -9.29 -5.22
C SER A 232 -28.21 -9.65 -5.55
N ARG A 233 -27.92 -10.17 -6.75
CA ARG A 233 -26.55 -10.44 -7.22
C ARG A 233 -25.78 -9.16 -7.48
N ASP A 234 -26.39 -8.18 -8.13
CA ASP A 234 -25.81 -6.85 -8.34
C ASP A 234 -25.50 -6.16 -6.99
N THR A 235 -26.36 -6.38 -5.99
CA THR A 235 -26.13 -5.89 -4.62
C THR A 235 -24.95 -6.62 -3.95
N ILE A 236 -24.87 -7.95 -4.04
CA ILE A 236 -23.72 -8.74 -3.54
C ILE A 236 -22.43 -8.30 -4.22
N GLN A 237 -22.46 -8.10 -5.54
CA GLN A 237 -21.31 -7.68 -6.34
C GLN A 237 -20.83 -6.28 -5.95
N THR A 238 -21.73 -5.30 -5.84
CA THR A 238 -21.35 -3.95 -5.39
C THR A 238 -20.86 -3.94 -3.93
N LEU A 239 -21.36 -4.82 -3.06
CA LEU A 239 -20.82 -5.01 -1.71
C LEU A 239 -19.43 -5.67 -1.70
N ARG A 240 -19.09 -6.55 -2.64
CA ARG A 240 -17.72 -7.09 -2.83
C ARG A 240 -16.76 -6.01 -3.34
N GLU A 241 -17.19 -5.25 -4.35
CA GLU A 241 -16.41 -4.14 -4.93
C GLU A 241 -16.10 -3.06 -3.88
N LEU A 242 -17.06 -2.70 -3.04
CA LEU A 242 -16.86 -1.77 -1.91
C LEU A 242 -15.95 -2.33 -0.81
N GLN A 243 -15.82 -3.65 -0.69
CA GLN A 243 -14.87 -4.31 0.22
C GLN A 243 -13.48 -4.50 -0.42
N GLY A 244 -13.30 -4.14 -1.70
CA GLY A 244 -12.06 -4.35 -2.44
C GLY A 244 -11.78 -5.81 -2.82
N LEU A 245 -12.79 -6.68 -2.75
CA LEU A 245 -12.70 -8.10 -3.06
C LEU A 245 -12.92 -8.31 -4.56
N THR A 246 -11.96 -8.91 -5.24
CA THR A 246 -12.14 -9.37 -6.62
C THR A 246 -12.64 -10.81 -6.63
N ASP A 247 -13.24 -11.22 -7.75
CA ASP A 247 -13.88 -12.54 -7.90
C ASP A 247 -12.92 -13.73 -7.68
N GLY A 248 -11.60 -13.50 -7.72
CA GLY A 248 -10.57 -14.51 -7.44
C GLY A 248 -10.14 -14.63 -5.97
N ASP A 249 -10.52 -13.69 -5.09
CA ASP A 249 -10.02 -13.67 -3.70
C ASP A 249 -10.75 -14.66 -2.76
N ILE A 250 -11.90 -15.20 -3.18
CA ILE A 250 -12.76 -16.07 -2.36
C ILE A 250 -12.42 -17.56 -2.49
N GLU A 251 -11.84 -18.02 -3.61
CA GLU A 251 -11.38 -19.42 -3.75
C GLU A 251 -10.36 -19.79 -2.65
N GLY A 252 -9.51 -18.84 -2.24
CA GLY A 252 -8.54 -19.02 -1.15
C GLY A 252 -9.12 -19.12 0.27
N PHE A 253 -10.40 -18.79 0.47
CA PHE A 253 -11.08 -18.92 1.77
C PHE A 253 -12.09 -20.10 1.81
N ALA A 254 -12.52 -20.61 0.66
CA ALA A 254 -13.49 -21.70 0.59
C ALA A 254 -12.92 -23.08 0.95
N GLU A 255 -11.60 -23.31 0.77
CA GLU A 255 -10.96 -24.63 0.94
C GLU A 255 -10.98 -25.18 2.39
N GLY A 256 -11.42 -24.39 3.37
CA GLY A 256 -11.66 -24.83 4.75
C GLY A 256 -13.03 -25.49 5.00
N ALA A 257 -13.99 -25.34 4.09
CA ALA A 257 -15.38 -25.74 4.30
C ALA A 257 -15.72 -27.07 3.59
N SER A 258 -15.71 -28.18 4.35
CA SER A 258 -16.15 -29.51 3.91
C SER A 258 -17.66 -29.56 3.60
N GLY A 259 -18.09 -28.97 2.48
CA GLY A 259 -19.50 -28.70 2.14
C GLY A 259 -19.98 -29.14 0.75
N GLU A 260 -19.12 -29.71 -0.10
CA GLU A 260 -19.37 -30.01 -1.53
C GLU A 260 -20.60 -30.91 -1.83
N SER A 261 -21.19 -31.54 -0.80
CA SER A 261 -22.41 -32.35 -0.90
C SER A 261 -23.70 -31.63 -0.47
N VAL A 262 -23.64 -30.37 -0.02
CA VAL A 262 -24.81 -29.62 0.51
C VAL A 262 -25.39 -28.67 -0.53
N ASP A 263 -24.56 -27.94 -1.28
CA ASP A 263 -25.04 -26.93 -2.23
C ASP A 263 -25.84 -27.52 -3.41
N ALA A 264 -25.59 -28.79 -3.76
CA ALA A 264 -26.39 -29.54 -4.73
C ALA A 264 -27.82 -29.88 -4.26
N ALA A 265 -28.14 -29.65 -2.98
CA ALA A 265 -29.46 -29.90 -2.39
C ALA A 265 -30.21 -28.62 -1.97
N LEU A 266 -29.59 -27.44 -2.14
CA LEU A 266 -30.18 -26.15 -1.77
C LEU A 266 -30.93 -25.51 -2.94
N SER A 267 -31.98 -24.75 -2.61
CA SER A 267 -32.67 -23.90 -3.57
C SER A 267 -31.78 -22.73 -4.02
N ARG A 268 -31.99 -22.27 -5.27
CA ARG A 268 -31.29 -21.11 -5.86
C ARG A 268 -31.36 -19.84 -4.98
N HIS A 269 -32.42 -19.71 -4.18
CA HIS A 269 -32.58 -18.64 -3.20
C HIS A 269 -31.75 -18.83 -1.92
N GLU A 270 -31.58 -20.07 -1.44
CA GLU A 270 -30.85 -20.38 -0.20
C GLU A 270 -29.33 -20.29 -0.36
N LEU A 271 -28.83 -20.50 -1.59
CA LEU A 271 -27.46 -20.20 -1.97
C LEU A 271 -27.21 -18.69 -1.99
N LEU A 272 -28.12 -17.94 -2.61
CA LEU A 272 -28.07 -16.48 -2.71
C LEU A 272 -28.16 -15.79 -1.33
N SER A 273 -28.96 -16.32 -0.41
CA SER A 273 -29.00 -15.86 0.99
C SER A 273 -27.66 -16.09 1.68
N ARG A 274 -27.07 -17.29 1.60
CA ARG A 274 -25.74 -17.59 2.19
C ARG A 274 -24.66 -16.66 1.62
N GLU A 275 -24.71 -16.37 0.33
CA GLU A 275 -23.77 -15.47 -0.33
C GLU A 275 -23.90 -14.03 0.21
N MET A 276 -25.13 -13.54 0.36
CA MET A 276 -25.43 -12.25 1.00
C MET A 276 -24.95 -12.22 2.46
N ASP A 277 -25.33 -13.22 3.27
CA ASP A 277 -24.96 -13.33 4.69
C ASP A 277 -23.44 -13.36 4.87
N ALA A 278 -22.71 -14.09 4.02
CA ALA A 278 -21.24 -14.16 4.05
C ALA A 278 -20.58 -12.81 3.72
N THR A 279 -21.03 -12.12 2.67
CA THR A 279 -20.48 -10.79 2.33
C THR A 279 -20.81 -9.72 3.38
N LEU A 280 -21.95 -9.83 4.07
CA LEU A 280 -22.32 -8.93 5.17
C LEU A 280 -21.52 -9.21 6.45
N GLU A 281 -21.25 -10.48 6.79
CA GLU A 281 -20.40 -10.82 7.94
C GLU A 281 -18.93 -10.47 7.67
N GLN A 282 -18.46 -10.52 6.42
CA GLN A 282 -17.13 -10.03 6.05
C GLN A 282 -17.04 -8.49 6.16
N LEU A 283 -18.07 -7.76 5.72
CA LEU A 283 -18.17 -6.30 5.87
C LEU A 283 -18.21 -5.92 7.35
N ARG A 284 -18.96 -6.67 8.16
CA ARG A 284 -18.98 -6.55 9.63
C ARG A 284 -17.58 -6.78 10.22
N ALA A 285 -16.91 -7.86 9.85
CA ALA A 285 -15.59 -8.20 10.35
C ALA A 285 -14.55 -7.11 10.03
N LEU A 286 -14.61 -6.53 8.81
CA LEU A 286 -13.82 -5.36 8.44
C LEU A 286 -14.14 -4.15 9.33
N LEU A 287 -15.40 -3.72 9.42
CA LEU A 287 -15.80 -2.56 10.25
C LEU A 287 -15.56 -2.74 11.75
N THR A 288 -15.49 -3.97 12.26
CA THR A 288 -15.12 -4.27 13.66
C THR A 288 -13.64 -4.58 13.87
N ASN A 289 -12.81 -4.54 12.82
CA ASN A 289 -11.38 -4.77 12.96
C ASN A 289 -10.71 -3.56 13.66
N PRO A 290 -10.02 -3.74 14.80
CA PRO A 290 -9.36 -2.65 15.53
C PRO A 290 -8.21 -1.97 14.76
N SER A 291 -7.90 -2.39 13.53
CA SER A 291 -7.01 -1.66 12.62
C SER A 291 -7.66 -0.44 11.93
N PHE A 292 -8.99 -0.26 12.01
CA PHE A 292 -9.65 0.93 11.46
C PHE A 292 -9.44 2.16 12.35
N VAL A 293 -8.31 2.82 12.11
CA VAL A 293 -7.94 4.12 12.69
C VAL A 293 -8.73 5.24 11.99
N PRO A 294 -9.30 6.22 12.72
CA PRO A 294 -9.96 7.39 12.12
C PRO A 294 -9.01 8.17 11.19
N LEU A 295 -9.54 8.73 10.10
CA LEU A 295 -8.73 9.40 9.08
C LEU A 295 -7.93 10.58 9.67
N GLU A 296 -8.54 11.30 10.61
CA GLU A 296 -7.94 12.40 11.35
C GLU A 296 -6.70 11.96 12.16
N GLU A 297 -6.70 10.74 12.68
CA GLU A 297 -5.57 10.15 13.42
C GLU A 297 -4.48 9.60 12.49
N VAL A 298 -4.82 9.36 11.21
CA VAL A 298 -3.83 9.09 10.14
C VAL A 298 -3.18 10.40 9.69
N GLU A 299 -3.97 11.44 9.41
CA GLU A 299 -3.47 12.78 9.04
C GLU A 299 -2.56 13.40 10.13
N LEU A 300 -2.92 13.22 11.42
CA LEU A 300 -2.07 13.61 12.55
C LEU A 300 -0.75 12.82 12.63
N ARG A 301 -0.75 11.53 12.22
CA ARG A 301 0.50 10.75 12.13
C ARG A 301 1.35 11.18 10.94
N ASP A 302 0.77 11.35 9.76
CA ASP A 302 1.52 11.71 8.56
C ASP A 302 2.12 13.12 8.64
N SER A 303 1.40 14.07 9.25
CA SER A 303 1.92 15.41 9.52
C SER A 303 3.05 15.42 10.56
N GLU A 304 2.97 14.61 11.64
CA GLU A 304 4.09 14.44 12.58
C GLU A 304 5.27 13.70 11.95
N ILE A 305 5.04 12.68 11.12
CA ILE A 305 6.07 11.97 10.36
C ILE A 305 6.77 12.93 9.38
N ALA A 306 6.04 13.81 8.70
CA ALA A 306 6.61 14.86 7.86
C ALA A 306 7.46 15.83 8.70
N ARG A 307 6.92 16.35 9.81
CA ARG A 307 7.64 17.26 10.72
C ARG A 307 8.93 16.64 11.27
N LEU A 308 8.91 15.34 11.57
CA LEU A 308 10.09 14.59 12.00
C LEU A 308 11.10 14.42 10.86
N ARG A 309 10.67 14.08 9.63
CA ARG A 309 11.56 14.00 8.45
C ARG A 309 12.26 15.33 8.19
N ASP A 310 11.51 16.43 8.19
CA ASP A 310 12.02 17.81 8.12
C ASP A 310 13.09 18.10 9.19
N GLY A 311 12.83 17.68 10.44
CA GLY A 311 13.77 17.84 11.55
C GLY A 311 15.04 17.00 11.39
N TRP A 312 14.92 15.78 10.88
CA TRP A 312 16.06 14.91 10.58
C TRP A 312 16.90 15.44 9.41
N GLU A 313 16.29 15.93 8.33
CA GLU A 313 17.02 16.54 7.20
C GLU A 313 17.79 17.79 7.64
N LYS A 314 17.17 18.66 8.46
CA LYS A 314 17.83 19.83 9.04
C LYS A 314 18.96 19.45 10.02
N MET A 315 18.88 18.29 10.67
CA MET A 315 19.96 17.77 11.53
C MET A 315 21.11 17.18 10.72
N GLU A 316 20.80 16.41 9.66
CA GLU A 316 21.77 15.85 8.72
C GLU A 316 22.54 16.97 7.99
N GLN A 317 21.85 17.99 7.49
CA GLN A 317 22.49 19.15 6.86
C GLN A 317 23.46 19.85 7.83
N ARG A 318 23.03 20.14 9.06
CA ARG A 318 23.89 20.74 10.10
C ARG A 318 25.09 19.84 10.47
N TRP A 319 24.91 18.53 10.42
CA TRP A 319 26.00 17.57 10.64
C TRP A 319 27.00 17.57 9.47
N GLN A 320 26.53 17.60 8.23
CA GLN A 320 27.37 17.74 7.03
C GLN A 320 28.13 19.08 7.01
N GLU A 321 27.51 20.17 7.45
CA GLU A 321 28.15 21.47 7.65
C GLU A 321 29.25 21.39 8.73
N ALA A 322 28.97 20.76 9.88
CA ALA A 322 29.95 20.57 10.95
C ALA A 322 31.13 19.68 10.53
N VAL A 323 30.88 18.58 9.81
CA VAL A 323 31.90 17.73 9.22
C VAL A 323 32.74 18.51 8.20
N SER A 324 32.11 19.32 7.34
CA SER A 324 32.80 20.17 6.37
C SER A 324 33.69 21.23 7.03
N MET A 325 33.26 21.80 8.16
CA MET A 325 34.08 22.70 8.98
C MET A 325 35.28 21.98 9.61
N MET A 326 35.09 20.76 10.14
CA MET A 326 36.18 19.94 10.67
C MET A 326 37.19 19.54 9.59
N ASP A 327 36.71 19.13 8.42
CA ASP A 327 37.54 18.80 7.25
C ASP A 327 38.32 20.01 6.75
N GLY A 328 37.66 21.18 6.70
CA GLY A 328 38.28 22.46 6.37
C GLY A 328 39.35 22.88 7.39
N TRP A 329 39.11 22.66 8.68
CA TRP A 329 40.10 22.89 9.75
C TRP A 329 41.28 21.93 9.64
N HIS A 330 41.03 20.63 9.46
CA HIS A 330 42.08 19.61 9.30
C HIS A 330 42.96 19.89 8.07
N LYS A 331 42.37 20.35 6.96
CA LYS A 331 43.10 20.83 5.78
C LYS A 331 43.95 22.07 6.10
N ARG A 332 43.40 23.11 6.74
CA ARG A 332 44.17 24.32 7.12
C ARG A 332 45.32 24.03 8.09
N VAL A 333 45.11 23.13 9.06
CA VAL A 333 46.15 22.70 10.03
C VAL A 333 47.26 21.89 9.36
N SER A 334 46.92 20.90 8.52
CA SER A 334 47.91 20.09 7.80
C SER A 334 48.74 20.88 6.79
N HIS A 335 48.24 22.02 6.31
CA HIS A 335 48.95 22.93 5.41
C HIS A 335 49.76 24.02 6.16
N GLY A 336 49.91 23.93 7.49
CA GLY A 336 50.83 24.76 8.29
C GLY A 336 50.41 26.23 8.48
N SER A 337 49.18 26.60 8.14
CA SER A 337 48.68 27.98 8.18
C SER A 337 48.36 28.48 9.60
N ALA A 338 49.40 28.81 10.37
CA ALA A 338 49.30 29.17 11.79
C ALA A 338 48.79 30.61 12.07
N SER A 339 47.51 30.87 11.83
CA SER A 339 46.76 31.94 12.52
C SER A 339 45.27 31.62 12.59
N ILE A 340 44.77 31.26 13.78
CA ILE A 340 43.36 31.01 14.02
C ILE A 340 42.70 32.30 14.51
N SER A 341 41.79 32.86 13.72
CA SER A 341 40.88 33.91 14.17
C SER A 341 39.88 33.31 15.17
N LEU A 342 40.07 33.62 16.45
CA LEU A 342 39.23 33.10 17.54
C LEU A 342 37.75 33.49 17.32
N ASP A 343 37.50 34.63 16.66
CA ASP A 343 36.16 35.08 16.26
C ASP A 343 35.48 34.23 15.18
N GLU A 344 36.23 33.62 14.24
CA GLU A 344 35.65 32.70 13.22
C GLU A 344 35.15 31.41 13.89
N LEU A 345 35.96 30.88 14.82
CA LEU A 345 35.64 29.68 15.60
C LEU A 345 34.47 29.96 16.57
N LYS A 346 34.44 31.17 17.15
CA LYS A 346 33.33 31.65 18.00
C LYS A 346 32.04 31.88 17.20
N LEU A 347 32.12 32.35 15.95
CA LEU A 347 30.96 32.52 15.07
C LEU A 347 30.32 31.15 14.78
N GLY A 348 31.11 30.16 14.35
CA GLY A 348 30.62 28.78 14.15
C GLY A 348 30.00 28.17 15.42
N MET A 349 30.60 28.43 16.59
CA MET A 349 30.07 27.92 17.86
C MET A 349 28.82 28.69 18.35
N SER A 350 28.65 29.96 17.98
CA SER A 350 27.47 30.76 18.35
C SER A 350 26.18 30.28 17.67
N PHE A 351 26.28 29.65 16.50
CA PHE A 351 25.15 28.99 15.82
C PHE A 351 24.58 27.80 16.62
N ALA A 352 25.38 27.19 17.50
CA ALA A 352 24.92 26.13 18.42
C ALA A 352 24.21 26.67 19.67
N THR A 353 24.34 27.96 19.98
CA THR A 353 23.74 28.56 21.19
C THR A 353 22.35 29.18 20.97
N ASP A 354 21.94 29.43 19.72
CA ASP A 354 20.63 30.02 19.41
C ASP A 354 19.50 28.97 19.40
N SER A 355 19.35 28.29 20.54
CA SER A 355 18.34 27.25 20.77
C SER A 355 16.97 27.88 21.06
N SER A 356 16.40 28.54 20.06
CA SER A 356 15.02 29.04 20.09
C SER A 356 14.03 27.87 19.92
N MET A 357 13.97 27.02 20.95
CA MET A 357 13.16 25.79 21.02
C MET A 357 12.13 25.85 22.17
N GLN A 358 11.62 27.04 22.51
CA GLN A 358 10.62 27.17 23.58
C GLN A 358 9.56 28.27 23.39
N LYS A 359 8.95 28.32 22.20
CA LYS A 359 7.59 28.85 22.00
C LYS A 359 7.01 28.33 20.69
N ASP A 360 6.07 27.39 20.79
CA ASP A 360 4.89 27.19 19.93
C ASP A 360 4.24 25.83 20.27
N ALA A 361 3.61 25.81 21.44
CA ALA A 361 2.80 24.69 21.92
C ALA A 361 1.64 25.23 22.76
N GLY A 362 0.47 25.38 22.13
CA GLY A 362 -0.80 25.73 22.79
C GLY A 362 -1.29 27.17 22.57
N SER A 363 -1.92 27.43 21.42
CA SER A 363 -2.95 28.49 21.27
C SER A 363 -3.69 28.41 19.91
N THR A 364 -4.59 27.44 19.73
CA THR A 364 -5.56 27.44 18.60
C THR A 364 -6.95 27.02 19.06
N THR A 365 -7.57 27.82 19.93
CA THR A 365 -9.01 27.72 20.21
C THR A 365 -9.84 28.43 19.14
N ASN A 366 -10.83 27.73 18.59
CA ASN A 366 -12.09 28.27 18.06
C ASN A 366 -12.02 29.52 17.16
N LEU A 367 -11.91 29.31 15.84
CA LEU A 367 -12.35 30.31 14.87
C LEU A 367 -13.88 30.21 14.69
N SER A 368 -14.60 31.11 15.37
CA SER A 368 -16.02 31.36 15.10
C SER A 368 -16.19 32.32 13.92
N MET A 369 -17.28 32.15 13.17
CA MET A 369 -17.70 33.04 12.09
C MET A 369 -17.84 34.50 12.56
N ASP A 370 -17.40 35.46 11.75
CA ASP A 370 -17.67 36.89 11.92
C ASP A 370 -18.94 37.31 11.16
N GLN A 371 -19.68 38.29 11.71
CA GLN A 371 -20.69 39.05 10.97
C GLN A 371 -21.04 40.38 11.68
N SER A 372 -20.40 41.45 11.22
CA SER A 372 -20.98 42.78 10.98
C SER A 372 -21.62 43.57 12.14
N GLU A 373 -20.90 44.63 12.54
CA GLU A 373 -21.38 46.00 12.81
C GLU A 373 -22.77 46.23 13.47
N SER A 374 -22.77 46.78 14.69
CA SER A 374 -22.99 48.24 14.92
C SER A 374 -23.55 48.59 16.33
N GLY A 375 -23.29 49.83 16.78
CA GLY A 375 -24.27 50.59 17.58
C GLY A 375 -24.30 50.46 19.12
N HIS A 376 -24.00 51.58 19.78
CA HIS A 376 -24.66 52.10 21.00
C HIS A 376 -24.45 51.47 22.41
N SER A 377 -23.66 52.19 23.22
CA SER A 377 -24.10 52.86 24.47
C SER A 377 -23.89 52.22 25.87
N ALA A 378 -23.84 53.12 26.86
CA ALA A 378 -24.15 52.98 28.30
C ALA A 378 -23.26 52.11 29.23
N VAL A 379 -22.25 52.77 29.80
CA VAL A 379 -21.93 52.82 31.24
C VAL A 379 -22.99 52.23 32.21
N SER A 380 -22.61 51.34 33.15
CA SER A 380 -22.63 51.61 34.62
C SER A 380 -22.43 50.37 35.55
N SER A 381 -21.55 50.53 36.55
CA SER A 381 -21.65 50.06 37.96
C SER A 381 -21.75 48.58 38.40
N ARG A 382 -20.82 48.23 39.34
CA ARG A 382 -21.00 47.38 40.56
C ARG A 382 -21.18 45.86 40.33
N ARG A 383 -20.77 44.94 41.23
CA ARG A 383 -20.16 44.93 42.59
C ARG A 383 -19.22 43.68 42.68
N VAL A 384 -18.11 43.65 43.43
CA VAL A 384 -17.97 43.12 44.83
C VAL A 384 -18.73 41.80 45.05
N SER A 385 -18.17 40.65 45.45
CA SER A 385 -16.79 40.16 45.78
C SER A 385 -16.80 38.60 45.68
N ASN A 386 -15.83 37.73 46.01
CA ASN A 386 -14.54 37.71 46.74
C ASN A 386 -13.73 36.43 46.26
N ASP A 387 -12.59 35.90 46.75
CA ASP A 387 -11.62 36.15 47.86
C ASP A 387 -10.21 35.52 47.52
N SER A 388 -9.31 35.36 48.51
CA SER A 388 -8.18 34.41 48.72
C SER A 388 -7.66 33.51 47.56
N SER A 389 -6.35 33.53 47.21
CA SER A 389 -5.15 32.99 47.91
C SER A 389 -4.97 31.47 47.69
N THR A 390 -3.78 30.90 47.44
CA THR A 390 -2.40 31.30 47.79
C THR A 390 -1.40 31.28 46.62
N ARG A 391 -0.17 31.74 46.87
CA ARG A 391 0.96 31.81 45.91
C ARG A 391 2.19 31.15 46.51
N GLU A 392 2.59 29.99 46.00
CA GLU A 392 3.89 29.37 46.29
C GLU A 392 4.82 29.37 45.06
N ARG A 393 6.12 29.16 45.30
CA ARG A 393 7.22 29.43 44.36
C ARG A 393 8.19 28.25 44.35
N PRO A 394 8.61 27.73 43.19
CA PRO A 394 9.41 26.51 43.12
C PRO A 394 10.79 26.69 43.76
N LYS A 395 11.21 25.71 44.55
CA LYS A 395 12.56 25.62 45.12
C LYS A 395 13.52 25.04 44.09
N ARG A 396 14.71 25.63 43.97
CA ARG A 396 15.91 24.98 43.45
C ARG A 396 16.83 24.67 44.63
N LEU A 397 17.44 23.49 44.66
CA LEU A 397 18.88 23.37 44.85
C LEU A 397 19.38 22.02 44.30
N PHE A 398 20.67 21.96 44.00
CA PHE A 398 21.39 20.70 43.75
C PHE A 398 21.81 20.11 45.09
N ASP A 399 22.09 18.80 45.12
CA ASP A 399 23.27 18.27 45.79
C ASP A 399 23.74 16.99 45.05
N ILE A 400 25.00 16.61 45.25
CA ILE A 400 25.76 15.70 44.37
C ILE A 400 26.55 14.70 45.23
N GLU A 401 26.52 13.41 44.89
CA GLU A 401 27.67 12.48 44.76
C GLU A 401 27.18 11.04 44.45
N PRO A 402 28.01 10.15 43.86
CA PRO A 402 27.56 8.87 43.30
C PRO A 402 27.78 7.66 44.23
N SER A 403 27.27 6.50 43.82
CA SER A 403 27.75 5.20 44.33
C SER A 403 27.86 4.20 43.20
N ALA A 404 29.08 3.77 42.89
CA ALA A 404 29.36 2.77 41.87
C ALA A 404 29.35 1.36 42.46
N LYS A 405 28.69 0.41 41.78
CA LYS A 405 28.96 -1.03 41.91
C LYS A 405 28.81 -1.71 40.55
N ASP A 406 29.87 -2.36 40.13
CA ASP A 406 29.85 -3.30 39.01
C ASP A 406 28.89 -4.46 39.27
N HIS A 407 28.29 -5.00 38.21
CA HIS A 407 28.03 -6.44 38.05
C HIS A 407 28.02 -6.79 36.55
N ALA A 408 28.58 -7.94 36.20
CA ALA A 408 28.80 -8.37 34.81
C ALA A 408 27.53 -8.92 34.12
N PRO A 409 27.45 -8.93 32.77
CA PRO A 409 26.23 -9.29 32.05
C PRO A 409 25.91 -10.79 32.07
N GLY A 410 24.64 -11.12 32.33
CA GLY A 410 24.07 -12.46 32.22
C GLY A 410 23.82 -12.92 30.78
N PRO A 411 23.66 -14.24 30.53
CA PRO A 411 23.79 -14.82 29.18
C PRO A 411 22.51 -14.80 28.32
N VAL A 412 22.73 -14.94 27.00
CA VAL A 412 21.70 -14.95 25.96
C VAL A 412 20.73 -16.13 26.08
N GLY A 413 19.44 -15.84 26.26
CA GLY A 413 18.37 -16.83 26.17
C GLY A 413 18.13 -17.28 24.73
N LYS A 414 18.36 -18.57 24.44
CA LYS A 414 17.99 -19.18 23.15
C LYS A 414 16.51 -19.54 23.14
N ALA A 415 15.71 -18.90 22.29
CA ALA A 415 14.37 -19.37 21.97
C ALA A 415 14.43 -20.76 21.30
N ALA A 416 13.65 -21.72 21.78
CA ALA A 416 13.60 -23.07 21.22
C ALA A 416 12.49 -23.16 20.15
N ALA A 417 12.79 -23.77 19.00
CA ALA A 417 11.80 -24.04 17.97
C ALA A 417 10.87 -25.20 18.39
N PRO A 418 9.54 -25.10 18.19
CA PRO A 418 8.62 -26.19 18.46
C PRO A 418 8.84 -27.37 17.50
N ARG A 419 8.65 -28.60 18.00
CA ARG A 419 8.78 -29.84 17.21
C ARG A 419 7.53 -30.74 17.30
N SER A 420 7.04 -31.12 16.12
CA SER A 420 6.26 -32.34 15.81
C SER A 420 4.84 -32.53 16.39
N ASP A 421 3.83 -31.98 15.71
CA ASP A 421 2.44 -32.50 15.72
C ASP A 421 2.27 -33.83 14.95
N ALA A 422 3.22 -34.18 14.08
CA ALA A 422 3.16 -35.33 13.17
C ALA A 422 2.93 -36.70 13.85
N ASN A 423 3.17 -36.82 15.16
CA ASN A 423 2.94 -38.05 15.92
C ASN A 423 1.48 -38.25 16.36
N ASP A 424 0.74 -37.20 16.65
CA ASP A 424 -0.64 -37.31 17.17
C ASP A 424 -1.62 -37.76 16.06
N ILE A 425 -1.49 -37.18 14.86
CA ILE A 425 -2.22 -37.61 13.65
C ILE A 425 -2.03 -39.12 13.41
N ARG A 426 -0.82 -39.64 13.61
CA ARG A 426 -0.48 -41.05 13.41
C ARG A 426 -1.07 -41.98 14.48
N GLN A 427 -1.29 -41.50 15.71
CA GLN A 427 -2.03 -42.24 16.73
C GLN A 427 -3.54 -42.23 16.48
N LYS A 428 -4.12 -41.08 16.16
CA LYS A 428 -5.56 -40.94 15.84
C LYS A 428 -5.99 -41.86 14.71
N ARG A 429 -5.24 -41.90 13.60
CA ARG A 429 -5.53 -42.77 12.44
C ARG A 429 -5.48 -44.28 12.78
N ARG A 430 -4.68 -44.67 13.80
CA ARG A 430 -4.59 -46.06 14.29
C ARG A 430 -5.75 -46.48 15.21
N ARG A 431 -6.48 -45.52 15.82
CA ARG A 431 -7.67 -45.83 16.63
C ARG A 431 -8.91 -46.08 15.77
N LEU A 432 -9.14 -45.30 14.70
CA LEU A 432 -10.32 -45.49 13.83
C LEU A 432 -10.35 -46.87 13.14
N GLN A 433 -9.21 -47.43 12.75
CA GLN A 433 -9.17 -48.75 12.08
C GLN A 433 -9.51 -49.95 13.01
N ARG A 434 -9.64 -49.75 14.33
CA ARG A 434 -9.90 -50.85 15.28
C ARG A 434 -11.38 -51.01 15.68
N ASN A 435 -12.24 -50.05 15.30
CA ASN A 435 -13.65 -50.00 15.71
C ASN A 435 -14.64 -50.20 14.55
N ARG A 436 -14.24 -50.93 13.50
CA ARG A 436 -15.17 -51.35 12.44
C ARG A 436 -15.63 -52.80 12.72
N PRO A 437 -16.92 -53.06 12.97
CA PRO A 437 -17.42 -54.43 13.04
C PRO A 437 -17.28 -55.13 11.68
N ALA A 438 -17.27 -56.47 11.71
CA ALA A 438 -17.17 -57.34 10.55
C ALA A 438 -18.53 -57.52 9.85
#